data_AF-A0A9E6AFX6-F1
#
_entry.id   AF-A0A9E6AFX6-F1
#
_cell.length_a   1.000
_cell.length_b   1.000
_cell.length_c   1.000
_cell.angle_alpha   90.00
_cell.angle_beta   90.00
_cell.angle_gamma   90.00
#
_symmetry.space_group_name_H-M   'P 1'
#
loop_
_entity.id
_entity.type
_entity.pdbx_description
1 polymer ?
#
loop_
_entity_poly.entity_id
_entity_poly.type
_entity_poly.pdbx_seq_one_letter_code
_entity_poly.pdbx_strand_id
1 'polypeptide(L)'
;MSKVLAKVTGELDRPRGTDVTHSLTVPADWLRQAATIEFELPRNLKCSACDGGGCDSCGRAGAVSTRGRKDPVERVQVTLPAGSDGDAPNSRRIVVRIPERGALPADSELPRGHLMLSIRPGQEADAGVALTQDLESDQPIQFNIPRGSDQEPENIRLLLMAAAALLLVVIWTALNW
;
A
#
# COMPACT_ATOMS: atom_id res chain seq x y z
N MET A 1 -14.16 18.52 -22.86
CA MET A 1 -14.65 17.35 -22.09
C MET A 1 -13.46 16.74 -21.37
N SER A 2 -13.40 16.82 -20.04
CA SER A 2 -12.31 16.27 -19.24
C SER A 2 -12.51 14.76 -19.09
N LYS A 3 -11.57 13.98 -19.65
CA LYS A 3 -11.50 12.53 -19.46
C LYS A 3 -10.90 12.28 -18.07
N VAL A 4 -11.72 11.84 -17.12
CA VAL A 4 -11.26 11.46 -15.78
C VAL A 4 -10.38 10.22 -15.93
N LEU A 5 -9.09 10.33 -15.60
CA LEU A 5 -8.08 9.30 -15.86
C LEU A 5 -8.00 8.21 -14.78
N ALA A 6 -8.41 8.49 -13.53
CA ALA A 6 -8.63 7.49 -12.47
C ALA A 6 -9.26 8.15 -11.22
N LYS A 7 -9.95 7.36 -10.37
CA LYS A 7 -10.42 7.73 -9.03
C LYS A 7 -9.52 7.07 -7.99
N VAL A 8 -8.84 7.87 -7.16
CA VAL A 8 -8.06 7.37 -6.02
C VAL A 8 -9.03 7.02 -4.89
N THR A 9 -9.11 5.75 -4.49
CA THR A 9 -10.05 5.26 -3.46
C THR A 9 -9.40 4.98 -2.10
N GLY A 10 -8.13 5.35 -1.91
CA GLY A 10 -7.41 5.21 -0.65
C GLY A 10 -7.36 6.51 0.14
N GLU A 11 -7.59 6.43 1.46
CA GLU A 11 -7.44 7.54 2.39
C GLU A 11 -5.94 7.80 2.64
N LEU A 12 -5.38 8.79 1.95
CA LEU A 12 -3.94 9.08 1.94
C LEU A 12 -3.44 9.76 3.23
N ASP A 13 -4.34 10.28 4.05
CA ASP A 13 -4.03 11.11 5.22
C ASP A 13 -4.32 10.43 6.57
N ARG A 14 -4.58 9.12 6.59
CA ARG A 14 -4.69 8.38 7.86
C ARG A 14 -3.33 8.33 8.59
N PRO A 15 -3.32 8.38 9.94
CA PRO A 15 -2.11 8.15 10.72
C PRO A 15 -1.43 6.85 10.30
N ARG A 16 -0.11 6.90 10.14
CA ARG A 16 0.72 5.79 9.65
C ARG A 16 2.14 5.92 10.17
N GLY A 17 2.93 4.86 9.96
CA GLY A 17 4.37 4.90 10.20
C GLY A 17 5.08 5.95 9.34
N THR A 18 6.33 6.24 9.67
CA THR A 18 7.13 7.26 8.98
C THR A 18 7.37 6.90 7.51
N ASP A 19 7.09 7.84 6.61
CA ASP A 19 7.40 7.71 5.19
C ASP A 19 8.93 7.75 4.98
N VAL A 20 9.41 6.96 4.02
CA VAL A 20 10.85 6.76 3.77
C VAL A 20 11.18 6.95 2.30
N THR A 21 12.43 7.30 2.02
CA THR A 21 12.93 7.49 0.65
C THR A 21 14.00 6.46 0.33
N HIS A 22 13.88 5.84 -0.84
CA HIS A 22 14.93 5.03 -1.45
C HIS A 22 15.16 5.53 -2.88
N SER A 23 16.39 5.46 -3.36
CA SER A 23 16.74 5.88 -4.72
C SER A 23 17.44 4.75 -5.42
N LEU A 24 17.04 4.48 -6.66
CA LEU A 24 17.68 3.51 -7.52
C LEU A 24 17.88 4.03 -8.94
N THR A 25 18.88 3.48 -9.61
CA THR A 25 19.18 3.70 -11.03
C THR A 25 18.74 2.48 -11.85
N VAL A 26 18.12 2.72 -13.01
CA VAL A 26 17.75 1.66 -13.96
C VAL A 26 18.17 2.03 -15.39
N PRO A 27 18.45 1.05 -16.26
CA PRO A 27 18.63 1.28 -17.69
C PRO A 27 17.44 2.04 -18.29
N ALA A 28 17.72 3.04 -19.11
CA ALA A 28 16.67 3.84 -19.78
C ALA A 28 15.72 2.99 -20.64
N ASP A 29 16.20 1.85 -21.16
CA ASP A 29 15.36 0.89 -21.90
C ASP A 29 14.26 0.26 -21.05
N TRP A 30 14.51 0.02 -19.76
CA TRP A 30 13.51 -0.57 -18.87
C TRP A 30 12.33 0.39 -18.64
N LEU A 31 12.61 1.70 -18.59
CA LEU A 31 11.57 2.74 -18.51
C LEU A 31 10.76 2.83 -19.80
N ARG A 32 11.40 2.70 -20.97
CA ARG A 32 10.71 2.68 -22.27
C ARG A 32 9.75 1.50 -22.40
N GLN A 33 10.15 0.36 -21.88
CA GLN A 33 9.39 -0.90 -21.96
C GLN A 33 8.35 -1.05 -20.85
N ALA A 34 8.21 -0.05 -19.95
CA ALA A 34 7.39 -0.14 -18.75
C ALA A 34 7.68 -1.41 -17.93
N ALA A 35 8.96 -1.79 -17.85
CA ALA A 35 9.35 -3.09 -17.32
C ALA A 35 9.06 -3.21 -15.82
N THR A 36 8.79 -4.43 -15.37
CA THR A 36 8.71 -4.75 -13.94
C THR A 36 10.11 -5.04 -13.40
N ILE A 37 10.48 -4.33 -12.33
CA ILE A 37 11.73 -4.55 -11.63
C ILE A 37 11.48 -5.12 -10.24
N GLU A 38 12.39 -5.95 -9.76
CA GLU A 38 12.50 -6.40 -8.38
C GLU A 38 13.76 -5.85 -7.74
N PHE A 39 13.67 -5.44 -6.47
CA PHE A 39 14.83 -5.08 -5.67
C PHE A 39 14.64 -5.44 -4.19
N GLU A 40 15.77 -5.60 -3.49
CA GLU A 40 15.80 -5.83 -2.05
C GLU A 40 15.74 -4.50 -1.28
N LEU A 41 14.79 -4.38 -0.36
CA LEU A 41 14.60 -3.17 0.43
C LEU A 41 15.66 -3.09 1.55
N PRO A 42 16.51 -2.04 1.58
CA PRO A 42 17.44 -1.85 2.67
C PRO A 42 16.72 -1.78 4.02
N ARG A 43 17.34 -2.35 5.06
CA ARG A 43 16.76 -2.35 6.41
C ARG A 43 16.55 -0.94 6.96
N ASN A 44 17.48 -0.03 6.69
CA ASN A 44 17.41 1.36 7.13
C ASN A 44 17.25 2.25 5.92
N LEU A 45 16.19 3.06 5.92
CA LEU A 45 15.91 4.00 4.84
C LEU A 45 15.85 5.42 5.36
N LYS A 46 16.14 6.36 4.46
CA LYS A 46 16.16 7.78 4.77
C LYS A 46 14.75 8.25 5.10
N CYS A 47 14.60 9.03 6.17
CA CYS A 47 13.30 9.61 6.49
C CYS A 47 12.88 10.59 5.39
N SER A 48 11.67 10.44 4.85
CA SER A 48 11.17 11.28 3.76
C SER A 48 10.88 12.72 4.21
N ALA A 49 10.56 12.94 5.49
CA ALA A 49 10.21 14.26 6.00
C ALA A 49 11.41 15.20 6.16
N CYS A 50 12.56 14.67 6.57
CA CYS A 50 13.77 15.47 6.82
C CYS A 50 14.92 15.19 5.84
N ASP A 51 14.69 14.34 4.85
CA ASP A 51 15.68 13.93 3.84
C ASP A 51 17.04 13.47 4.42
N GLY A 52 17.04 12.88 5.61
CA GLY A 52 18.26 12.45 6.32
C GLY A 52 18.78 13.39 7.42
N GLY A 53 18.25 14.60 7.54
CA GLY A 53 18.73 15.59 8.53
C GLY A 53 18.34 15.33 10.00
N GLY A 54 17.35 14.47 10.23
CA GLY A 54 16.76 14.22 11.55
C GLY A 54 15.57 15.15 11.85
N CYS A 55 14.45 14.56 12.23
CA CYS A 55 13.25 15.26 12.71
C CYS A 55 12.52 14.38 13.73
N ASP A 56 11.47 14.92 14.36
CA ASP A 56 10.74 14.18 15.40
C ASP A 56 10.04 12.92 14.84
N SER A 57 9.65 12.93 13.55
CA SER A 57 9.05 11.77 12.89
C SER A 57 9.98 10.56 12.74
N CYS A 58 11.30 10.76 12.83
CA CYS A 58 12.29 9.67 12.81
C CYS A 58 13.10 9.60 14.12
N GLY A 59 12.62 10.24 15.19
CA GLY A 59 13.35 10.30 16.45
C GLY A 59 14.74 10.92 16.31
N ARG A 60 14.90 11.89 15.38
CA ARG A 60 16.14 12.62 15.07
C ARG A 60 17.28 11.75 14.49
N ALA A 61 17.01 10.51 14.11
CA ALA A 61 18.04 9.64 13.54
C ALA A 61 18.35 9.91 12.05
N GLY A 62 17.46 10.62 11.34
CA GLY A 62 17.57 10.87 9.89
C GLY A 62 17.22 9.65 9.02
N ALA A 63 17.23 8.46 9.60
CA ALA A 63 16.82 7.21 8.98
C ALA A 63 15.90 6.41 9.92
N VAL A 64 15.14 5.49 9.36
CA VAL A 64 14.23 4.61 10.10
C VAL A 64 14.37 3.18 9.61
N SER A 65 14.20 2.22 10.53
CA SER A 65 14.22 0.81 10.17
C SER A 65 12.86 0.38 9.61
N THR A 66 12.86 -0.26 8.44
CA THR A 66 11.64 -0.80 7.80
C THR A 66 11.27 -2.19 8.32
N ARG A 67 12.24 -2.88 8.94
CA ARG A 67 12.11 -4.24 9.47
C ARG A 67 13.04 -4.51 10.67
N GLY A 68 12.70 -5.52 11.46
CA GLY A 68 13.51 -6.04 12.54
C GLY A 68 14.86 -6.60 12.07
N ARG A 69 15.82 -6.72 12.99
CA ARG A 69 17.19 -7.18 12.66
C ARG A 69 17.23 -8.63 12.16
N LYS A 70 16.34 -9.48 12.68
CA LYS A 70 16.27 -10.92 12.37
C LYS A 70 15.25 -11.26 11.28
N ASP A 71 14.45 -10.27 10.86
CA ASP A 71 13.43 -10.48 9.85
C ASP A 71 14.09 -10.79 8.49
N PRO A 72 13.43 -11.54 7.60
CA PRO A 72 13.94 -11.75 6.25
C PRO A 72 14.06 -10.42 5.48
N VAL A 73 14.87 -10.44 4.41
CA VAL A 73 14.94 -9.30 3.48
C VAL A 73 13.60 -9.15 2.76
N GLU A 74 13.07 -7.93 2.74
CA GLU A 74 11.84 -7.61 2.02
C GLU A 74 12.19 -7.32 0.55
N ARG A 75 11.51 -7.99 -0.39
CA ARG A 75 11.63 -7.73 -1.82
C ARG A 75 10.45 -6.90 -2.30
N VAL A 76 10.73 -5.92 -3.13
CA VAL A 76 9.72 -5.02 -3.68
C VAL A 76 9.75 -5.14 -5.20
N GLN A 77 8.59 -5.43 -5.77
CA GLN A 77 8.38 -5.39 -7.21
C GLN A 77 7.62 -4.12 -7.58
N VAL A 78 8.05 -3.47 -8.65
CA VAL A 78 7.40 -2.26 -9.16
C VAL A 78 7.46 -2.25 -10.68
N THR A 79 6.30 -2.02 -11.31
CA THR A 79 6.22 -1.76 -12.74
C THR A 79 6.59 -0.30 -12.99
N LEU A 80 7.61 -0.10 -13.82
CA LEU A 80 8.09 1.22 -14.18
C LEU A 80 7.04 1.95 -15.02
N PRO A 81 6.79 3.25 -14.79
CA PRO A 81 5.89 3.99 -15.67
C PRO A 81 6.52 4.13 -17.04
N ALA A 82 5.75 3.83 -18.09
CA ALA A 82 6.16 4.06 -19.47
C ALA A 82 6.48 5.56 -19.65
N GLY A 83 7.65 5.87 -20.20
CA GLY A 83 7.90 7.21 -20.74
C GLY A 83 6.96 7.47 -21.93
N SER A 84 6.45 8.69 -22.08
CA SER A 84 5.68 9.05 -23.28
C SER A 84 6.62 9.19 -24.48
N ASP A 85 6.23 8.61 -25.62
CA ASP A 85 6.90 8.78 -26.91
C ASP A 85 6.93 10.28 -27.29
N GLY A 86 8.04 10.95 -27.01
CA GLY A 86 8.21 12.40 -27.20
C GLY A 86 8.94 13.10 -26.07
N ASP A 87 9.00 12.50 -24.87
CA ASP A 87 9.92 12.94 -23.84
C ASP A 87 11.32 12.45 -24.20
N ALA A 88 12.26 13.38 -24.40
CA ALA A 88 13.65 13.03 -24.64
C ALA A 88 14.12 12.00 -23.60
N PRO A 89 14.81 10.91 -24.00
CA PRO A 89 15.34 9.98 -23.02
C PRO A 89 16.33 10.76 -22.15
N ASN A 90 16.18 10.62 -20.83
CA ASN A 90 17.15 11.05 -19.81
C ASN A 90 17.04 12.51 -19.31
N SER A 91 16.43 12.64 -18.14
CA SER A 91 17.01 13.38 -16.99
C SER A 91 16.05 13.46 -15.81
N ARG A 92 14.74 13.32 -16.06
CA ARG A 92 13.75 13.51 -15.01
C ARG A 92 13.70 12.31 -14.08
N ARG A 93 14.03 12.56 -12.82
CA ARG A 93 13.81 11.65 -11.70
C ARG A 93 12.31 11.34 -11.60
N ILE A 94 11.95 10.07 -11.61
CA ILE A 94 10.58 9.60 -11.38
C ILE A 94 10.46 9.28 -9.90
N VAL A 95 9.36 9.66 -9.26
CA VAL A 95 9.08 9.28 -7.87
C VAL A 95 7.80 8.47 -7.84
N VAL A 96 7.92 7.20 -7.48
CA VAL A 96 6.80 6.28 -7.27
C VAL A 96 6.54 6.17 -5.78
N ARG A 97 5.28 6.32 -5.38
CA ARG A 97 4.84 6.10 -4.01
C ARG A 97 4.33 4.66 -3.89
N ILE A 98 4.98 3.87 -3.04
CA ILE A 98 4.58 2.49 -2.75
C ILE A 98 3.99 2.46 -1.32
N PRO A 99 2.67 2.23 -1.17
CA PRO A 99 2.02 2.18 0.13
C PRO A 99 2.60 1.08 1.03
N GLU A 100 2.56 1.31 2.34
CA GLU A 100 2.86 0.31 3.39
C GLU A 100 4.24 -0.38 3.29
N ARG A 101 5.21 0.27 2.64
CA ARG A 101 6.63 -0.16 2.52
C ARG A 101 7.61 0.73 3.28
N GLY A 102 7.11 1.64 4.11
CA GLY A 102 7.88 2.54 4.96
C GLY A 102 8.15 1.99 6.36
N ALA A 103 8.37 2.89 7.31
CA ALA A 103 8.63 2.49 8.69
C ALA A 103 7.42 1.81 9.33
N LEU A 104 7.70 0.94 10.29
CA LEU A 104 6.69 0.43 11.20
C LEU A 104 6.18 1.58 12.09
N PRO A 105 4.86 1.70 12.31
CA PRO A 105 4.33 2.67 13.25
C PRO A 105 4.67 2.29 14.70
N ALA A 106 4.58 3.28 15.59
CA ALA A 106 4.71 3.03 17.03
C ALA A 106 3.51 2.25 17.59
N ASP A 107 2.33 2.50 17.03
CA ASP A 107 1.09 1.78 17.32
C ASP A 107 0.87 0.70 16.25
N SER A 108 0.76 -0.56 16.67
CA SER A 108 0.60 -1.71 15.77
C SER A 108 -0.71 -1.75 15.00
N GLU A 109 -1.72 -0.98 15.41
CA GLU A 109 -3.01 -0.90 14.70
C GLU A 109 -2.95 0.03 13.46
N LEU A 110 -1.90 0.84 13.35
CA LEU A 110 -1.70 1.72 12.22
C LEU A 110 -0.99 1.01 11.07
N PRO A 111 -1.20 1.46 9.81
CA PRO A 111 -0.43 0.99 8.68
C PRO A 111 1.03 1.45 8.75
N ARG A 112 1.90 0.74 8.02
CA ARG A 112 3.26 1.19 7.73
C ARG A 112 3.25 2.51 6.96
N GLY A 113 4.33 3.26 7.08
CA GLY A 113 4.60 4.40 6.23
C GLY A 113 4.69 4.02 4.75
N HIS A 114 4.83 5.01 3.90
CA HIS A 114 5.01 4.82 2.46
C HIS A 114 6.48 4.86 2.07
N LEU A 115 6.82 4.13 1.02
CA LEU A 115 8.12 4.22 0.35
C LEU A 115 8.03 5.19 -0.83
N MET A 116 8.78 6.29 -0.76
CA MET A 116 9.04 7.20 -1.88
C MET A 116 10.22 6.64 -2.67
N LEU A 117 9.93 5.86 -3.71
CA LEU A 117 10.93 5.27 -4.58
C LEU A 117 11.30 6.26 -5.68
N SER A 118 12.51 6.79 -5.60
CA SER A 118 13.08 7.65 -6.63
C SER A 118 13.82 6.79 -7.67
N ILE A 119 13.38 6.84 -8.91
CA ILE A 119 14.00 6.11 -10.03
C ILE A 119 14.70 7.11 -10.93
N ARG A 120 15.97 6.83 -11.25
CA ARG A 120 16.78 7.62 -12.17
C ARG A 120 17.16 6.77 -13.38
N PRO A 121 17.06 7.29 -14.61
CA PRO A 121 17.62 6.61 -15.77
C PRO A 121 19.15 6.64 -15.70
N GLY A 122 19.77 5.52 -16.05
CA GLY A 122 21.21 5.35 -16.18
C GLY A 122 21.56 4.37 -17.30
N GLN A 123 22.85 4.03 -17.41
CA GLN A 123 23.32 3.00 -18.35
C GLN A 123 23.17 1.59 -17.76
N GLU A 124 23.35 1.46 -16.44
CA GLU A 124 23.30 0.20 -15.72
C GLU A 124 22.32 0.29 -14.54
N ALA A 125 21.80 -0.86 -14.13
CA ALA A 125 20.97 -0.96 -12.93
C ALA A 125 21.85 -0.91 -11.67
N ASP A 126 21.32 -0.34 -10.59
CA ASP A 126 21.98 -0.46 -9.29
C ASP A 126 22.06 -1.94 -8.86
N ALA A 127 23.07 -2.26 -8.05
CA ALA A 127 23.25 -3.61 -7.52
C ALA A 127 22.00 -4.07 -6.74
N GLY A 128 21.52 -5.28 -7.05
CA GLY A 128 20.33 -5.85 -6.43
C GLY A 128 19.01 -5.41 -7.07
N VAL A 129 19.05 -4.61 -8.14
CA VAL A 129 17.88 -4.32 -8.97
C VAL A 129 17.91 -5.22 -10.21
N ALA A 130 16.87 -6.01 -10.42
CA ALA A 130 16.77 -6.94 -11.54
C ALA A 130 15.44 -6.78 -12.26
N LEU A 131 15.43 -7.06 -13.57
CA LEU A 131 14.18 -7.26 -14.30
C LEU A 131 13.50 -8.51 -13.78
N THR A 132 12.19 -8.41 -13.56
CA THR A 132 11.34 -9.57 -13.44
C THR A 132 10.96 -9.98 -14.86
N GLN A 133 11.35 -11.19 -15.29
CA GLN A 133 10.78 -11.75 -16.51
C GLN A 133 9.31 -12.06 -16.20
N ASP A 134 8.39 -11.41 -16.90
CA ASP A 134 6.96 -11.67 -16.77
C ASP A 134 6.69 -13.16 -16.98
N LEU A 135 6.48 -13.90 -15.89
CA LEU A 135 5.51 -14.99 -15.89
C LEU A 135 4.17 -14.30 -15.68
N GLU A 136 3.51 -13.94 -16.77
CA GLU A 136 2.05 -14.01 -16.96
C GLU A 136 1.26 -14.09 -15.64
N SER A 137 1.29 -13.01 -14.85
CA SER A 137 0.50 -12.94 -13.62
C SER A 137 -0.88 -12.43 -14.00
N ASP A 138 -1.66 -13.32 -14.63
CA ASP A 138 -3.12 -13.20 -14.86
C ASP A 138 -3.92 -13.29 -13.54
N GLN A 139 -3.32 -12.90 -12.43
CA GLN A 139 -4.01 -12.63 -11.19
C GLN A 139 -4.18 -11.11 -11.11
N PRO A 140 -5.37 -10.57 -11.44
CA PRO A 140 -5.65 -9.18 -11.16
C PRO A 140 -5.31 -8.94 -9.69
N ILE A 141 -4.62 -7.82 -9.40
CA ILE A 141 -4.43 -7.33 -8.04
C ILE A 141 -5.81 -7.31 -7.41
N GLN A 142 -6.11 -8.32 -6.59
CA GLN A 142 -7.29 -8.31 -5.76
C GLN A 142 -7.00 -7.27 -4.69
N PHE A 143 -7.36 -6.02 -5.00
CA PHE A 143 -7.71 -5.08 -3.95
C PHE A 143 -8.84 -5.76 -3.20
N ASN A 144 -8.47 -6.47 -2.14
CA ASN A 144 -9.38 -6.93 -1.12
C ASN A 144 -9.79 -5.66 -0.37
N ILE A 145 -10.57 -4.82 -1.04
CA ILE A 145 -11.38 -3.81 -0.40
C ILE A 145 -12.19 -4.65 0.58
N PRO A 146 -12.05 -4.46 1.89
CA PRO A 146 -13.05 -4.95 2.80
C PRO A 146 -14.33 -4.28 2.29
N ARG A 147 -15.15 -5.02 1.53
CA ARG A 147 -16.57 -4.68 1.44
C ARG A 147 -16.94 -4.59 2.89
N GLY A 148 -17.22 -3.36 3.34
CA GLY A 148 -17.81 -3.13 4.65
C GLY A 148 -18.84 -4.22 4.77
N SER A 149 -18.60 -5.12 5.71
CA SER A 149 -19.48 -6.24 5.91
C SER A 149 -20.84 -5.60 6.07
N ASP A 150 -21.73 -5.84 5.11
CA ASP A 150 -23.15 -5.87 5.37
C ASP A 150 -23.32 -6.99 6.41
N GLN A 151 -22.87 -6.73 7.63
CA GLN A 151 -23.36 -7.40 8.83
C GLN A 151 -24.79 -6.89 8.92
N GLU A 152 -25.64 -7.48 8.08
CA GLU A 152 -27.05 -7.63 8.36
C GLU A 152 -27.08 -8.18 9.79
N PRO A 153 -27.54 -7.38 10.77
CA PRO A 153 -27.39 -7.75 12.17
C PRO A 153 -28.22 -9.01 12.39
N GLU A 154 -27.55 -10.13 12.57
CA GLU A 154 -28.13 -11.45 12.92
C GLU A 154 -29.07 -11.35 14.13
N ASN A 155 -28.92 -10.27 14.90
CA ASN A 155 -29.76 -9.87 16.02
C ASN A 155 -31.21 -9.53 15.63
N ILE A 156 -31.51 -9.11 14.39
CA ILE A 156 -32.90 -8.77 13.98
C ILE A 156 -33.76 -10.03 13.87
N ARG A 157 -33.22 -11.15 13.36
CA ARG A 157 -33.98 -12.40 13.23
C ARG A 157 -34.30 -12.99 14.61
N LEU A 158 -33.35 -12.92 15.54
CA LEU A 158 -33.55 -13.39 16.91
C LEU A 158 -34.62 -12.55 17.64
N LEU A 159 -34.62 -11.23 17.43
CA LEU A 159 -35.56 -10.30 18.07
C LEU A 159 -36.98 -10.46 17.51
N LEU A 160 -37.13 -10.72 16.20
CA LEU A 160 -38.41 -11.03 15.58
C LEU A 160 -38.99 -12.37 16.06
N MET A 161 -38.15 -13.40 16.21
CA MET A 161 -38.58 -14.71 16.73
C MET A 161 -39.04 -14.61 18.18
N ALA A 162 -38.30 -13.86 19.01
CA ALA A 162 -38.69 -13.62 20.40
C ALA A 162 -40.03 -12.86 20.50
N ALA A 163 -40.22 -11.82 19.69
CA ALA A 163 -41.47 -11.06 19.65
C ALA A 163 -42.67 -11.93 19.20
N ALA A 164 -42.50 -12.77 18.18
CA ALA A 164 -43.54 -13.67 17.70
C ALA A 164 -43.94 -14.73 18.74
N ALA A 165 -42.96 -15.32 19.45
CA ALA A 165 -43.22 -16.27 20.52
C ALA A 165 -44.01 -15.64 21.68
N LEU A 166 -43.64 -14.41 22.07
CA LEU A 166 -44.32 -13.68 23.15
C LEU A 166 -45.77 -13.33 22.76
N LEU A 167 -46.00 -12.97 21.50
CA LEU A 167 -47.33 -12.69 20.97
C LEU A 167 -48.22 -13.94 20.92
N LEU A 168 -47.66 -15.10 20.58
CA LEU A 168 -48.38 -16.38 20.64
C LEU A 168 -48.78 -16.76 22.07
N VAL A 169 -47.91 -16.52 23.06
CA VAL A 169 -48.23 -16.75 24.48
C VAL A 169 -49.39 -15.85 24.93
N VAL A 170 -49.36 -14.57 24.56
CA VAL A 170 -50.45 -13.62 24.89
C VAL A 170 -51.77 -14.06 24.26
N ILE A 171 -51.77 -14.42 22.97
CA ILE A 171 -52.96 -14.92 22.27
C ILE A 171 -53.50 -16.20 22.94
N TRP A 172 -52.62 -17.15 23.27
CA TRP A 172 -53.02 -18.38 23.92
C TRP A 172 -53.65 -18.13 25.29
N THR A 173 -53.08 -17.24 26.10
CA THR A 173 -53.66 -16.88 27.41
C THR A 173 -55.01 -16.18 27.30
N ALA A 174 -55.23 -15.37 26.25
CA ALA A 174 -56.50 -14.68 26.03
C ALA A 174 -57.61 -15.62 25.52
N LEU A 175 -57.26 -16.73 24.86
CA LEU A 175 -58.21 -17.72 24.34
C LEU A 175 -58.62 -18.78 25.38
N ASN A 176 -57.84 -18.95 26.45
CA ASN A 176 -58.05 -19.96 27.50
C ASN A 176 -58.63 -19.36 28.79
N TRP A 177 -59.17 -18.15 28.72
CA TRP A 177 -59.98 -17.48 29.75
C TRP A 177 -61.42 -17.36 29.27
#